data_AF-A0A536CDR6-F1
#
_entry.id   AF-A0A536CDR6-F1
#
_cell.length_a   1.000
_cell.length_b   1.000
_cell.length_c   1.000
_cell.angle_alpha   90.00
_cell.angle_beta   90.00
_cell.angle_gamma   90.00
#
_symmetry.space_group_name_H-M   'P 1'
#
loop_
_entity.id
_entity.type
_entity.pdbx_description
1 polymer ?
#
loop_
_entity_poly.entity_id
_entity_poly.type
_entity_poly.pdbx_seq_one_letter_code
_entity_poly.pdbx_strand_id
1 'polypeptide(L)'
;MVDRLMQPDMWSGWGIRTLSMKHPSYNPYSYHLGSVWPHDNATIAGGFRRAGRHTEAQQIAEGIFAAAERFDHYSLPELWAGVAREPGAYPVPYLGTNVPQAWAAASIFRLVAILCGIHTAGTAKVIYINPDLPDWLPDLTLKNLRAGKGAVELRLRRDEVDVVGNTTGFEIVHGRMPRPPLNETPLART
;
A
#
# COMPACT_ATOMS: atom_id res chain seq x y z
N MET A 1 12.50 11.90 3.93
CA MET A 1 11.42 11.11 4.56
C MET A 1 11.47 9.65 4.11
N VAL A 2 11.32 9.36 2.81
CA VAL A 2 11.33 7.97 2.28
C VAL A 2 12.58 7.20 2.70
N ASP A 3 13.77 7.75 2.43
CA ASP A 3 15.04 7.07 2.74
C ASP A 3 15.21 6.79 4.24
N ARG A 4 14.59 7.62 5.09
CA ARG A 4 14.61 7.44 6.55
C ARG A 4 13.72 6.28 6.99
N LEU A 5 12.51 6.17 6.43
CA LEU A 5 11.58 5.07 6.74
C LEU A 5 12.11 3.73 6.20
N MET A 6 12.83 3.75 5.08
CA MET A 6 13.44 2.54 4.51
C MET A 6 14.76 2.12 5.16
N GLN A 7 15.25 2.85 6.18
CA GLN A 7 16.44 2.40 6.92
C GLN A 7 16.16 1.09 7.67
N PRO A 8 17.17 0.22 7.88
CA PRO A 8 17.00 -1.08 8.55
C PRO A 8 16.40 -1.00 9.96
N ASP A 9 16.60 0.11 10.67
CA ASP A 9 16.03 0.34 12.00
C ASP A 9 14.52 0.64 11.98
N MET A 10 13.95 0.93 10.80
CA MET A 10 12.52 1.17 10.58
C MET A 10 11.91 0.06 9.74
N TRP A 11 12.48 -0.26 8.57
CA TRP A 11 12.04 -1.34 7.70
C TRP A 11 12.42 -2.71 8.28
N SER A 12 11.41 -3.54 8.57
CA SER A 12 11.63 -4.89 9.11
C SER A 12 11.70 -5.98 8.05
N GLY A 13 11.37 -5.69 6.79
CA GLY A 13 11.14 -6.71 5.77
C GLY A 13 9.72 -7.28 5.76
N TRP A 14 8.97 -7.09 6.85
CA TRP A 14 7.52 -7.29 6.90
C TRP A 14 6.73 -5.98 6.75
N GLY A 15 7.37 -4.85 7.02
CA GLY A 15 6.78 -3.52 6.95
C GLY A 15 7.64 -2.49 7.69
N ILE A 16 7.20 -1.24 7.66
CA ILE A 16 7.76 -0.15 8.45
C ILE A 16 7.23 -0.26 9.89
N ARG A 17 8.16 -0.26 10.84
CA ARG A 17 7.86 -0.24 12.28
C ARG A 17 7.26 1.09 12.72
N THR A 18 6.43 1.05 13.74
CA THR A 18 5.88 2.24 14.42
C THR A 18 6.94 3.07 15.13
N LEU A 19 8.05 2.44 15.54
CA LEU A 19 9.17 3.10 16.21
C LEU A 19 10.50 2.48 15.76
N SER A 20 11.52 3.34 15.66
CA SER A 20 12.89 2.93 15.31
C SER A 20 13.48 1.99 16.35
N MET A 21 14.17 0.94 15.91
CA MET A 21 14.96 0.04 16.77
C MET A 21 16.05 0.76 17.56
N LYS A 22 16.44 1.97 17.17
CA LYS A 22 17.44 2.78 17.87
C LYS A 22 16.86 3.60 19.02
N HIS A 23 15.53 3.64 19.17
CA HIS A 23 14.88 4.39 20.23
C HIS A 23 14.90 3.59 21.55
N PRO A 24 15.22 4.19 22.71
CA PRO A 24 15.29 3.48 23.99
C PRO A 24 14.01 2.74 24.39
N SER A 25 12.85 3.27 23.99
CA SER A 25 11.53 2.66 24.25
C SER A 25 11.12 1.62 23.21
N TYR A 26 11.96 1.29 22.24
CA TYR A 26 11.63 0.28 21.23
C TYR A 26 11.34 -1.06 21.89
N ASN A 27 10.18 -1.62 21.56
CA ASN A 27 9.78 -2.97 21.91
C ASN A 27 9.04 -3.58 20.71
N PRO A 28 9.60 -4.61 20.05
CA PRO A 28 8.99 -5.22 18.86
C PRO A 28 7.61 -5.80 19.16
N TYR A 29 7.34 -6.20 20.40
CA TYR A 29 6.08 -6.82 20.82
C TYR A 29 5.10 -5.82 21.44
N SER A 30 5.43 -4.52 21.46
CA SER A 30 4.51 -3.48 21.95
C SER A 30 3.51 -3.09 20.87
N TYR A 31 2.31 -2.73 21.29
CA TYR A 31 1.22 -2.30 20.41
C TYR A 31 1.60 -1.13 19.48
N HIS A 32 2.38 -0.15 19.97
CA HIS A 32 2.79 1.03 19.18
C HIS A 32 4.27 1.44 19.34
N LEU A 33 5.09 0.67 20.07
CA LEU A 33 6.51 1.03 20.28
C LEU A 33 7.45 0.17 19.45
N GLY A 34 7.03 -0.31 18.28
CA GLY A 34 7.90 -1.10 17.42
C GLY A 34 7.20 -2.08 16.51
N SER A 35 5.92 -2.38 16.74
CA SER A 35 5.08 -3.22 15.87
C SER A 35 4.95 -2.67 14.45
N VAL A 36 4.46 -3.52 13.54
CA VAL A 36 4.14 -3.20 12.16
C VAL A 36 2.63 -3.30 11.96
N TRP A 37 2.06 -2.26 11.37
CA TRP A 37 0.63 -2.15 11.08
C TRP A 37 0.38 -2.09 9.57
N PRO A 38 -0.47 -2.96 8.99
CA PRO A 38 -0.74 -2.96 7.55
C PRO A 38 -1.30 -1.65 7.04
N HIS A 39 -2.23 -1.05 7.78
CA HIS A 39 -2.93 0.16 7.35
C HIS A 39 -2.01 1.39 7.34
N ASP A 40 -1.11 1.53 8.31
CA ASP A 40 -0.05 2.55 8.31
C ASP A 40 0.87 2.36 7.10
N ASN A 41 1.27 1.12 6.84
CA ASN A 41 2.14 0.79 5.72
C ASN A 41 1.49 1.08 4.36
N ALA A 42 0.20 0.76 4.18
CA ALA A 42 -0.54 1.13 2.98
C ALA A 42 -0.65 2.67 2.81
N THR A 43 -0.77 3.40 3.91
CA THR A 43 -0.76 4.88 3.89
C THR A 43 0.61 5.42 3.46
N ILE A 44 1.70 4.88 4.05
CA ILE A 44 3.08 5.24 3.70
C ILE A 44 3.36 4.92 2.23
N ALA A 45 2.99 3.73 1.74
CA ALA A 45 3.15 3.33 0.34
C ALA A 45 2.44 4.29 -0.62
N GLY A 46 1.24 4.76 -0.26
CA GLY A 46 0.53 5.78 -1.02
C GLY A 46 1.28 7.11 -1.07
N GLY A 47 1.89 7.51 0.06
CA GLY A 47 2.79 8.67 0.13
C GLY A 47 4.02 8.52 -0.75
N PHE A 48 4.66 7.35 -0.75
CA PHE A 48 5.82 7.03 -1.59
C PHE A 48 5.46 7.09 -3.09
N ARG A 49 4.35 6.45 -3.46
CA ARG A 49 3.81 6.48 -4.83
C ARG A 49 3.55 7.92 -5.29
N ARG A 50 2.99 8.75 -4.40
CA ARG A 50 2.78 10.18 -4.66
C ARG A 50 4.10 10.93 -4.81
N ALA A 51 5.12 10.61 -4.02
CA ALA A 51 6.45 11.21 -4.11
C ALA A 51 7.30 10.71 -5.31
N GLY A 52 6.78 9.80 -6.15
CA GLY A 52 7.55 9.20 -7.24
C GLY A 52 8.56 8.13 -6.78
N ARG A 53 8.41 7.64 -5.55
CA ARG A 53 9.23 6.58 -4.94
C ARG A 53 8.53 5.23 -5.12
N HIS A 54 8.53 4.81 -6.38
CA HIS A 54 7.78 3.66 -6.91
C HIS A 54 8.29 2.34 -6.35
N THR A 55 9.60 2.10 -6.45
CA THR A 55 10.26 0.89 -5.96
C THR A 55 10.01 0.67 -4.48
N GLU A 56 10.08 1.72 -3.65
CA GLU A 56 9.84 1.61 -2.22
C GLU A 56 8.36 1.35 -1.90
N ALA A 57 7.42 1.89 -2.69
CA ALA A 57 6.01 1.58 -2.54
C ALA A 57 5.72 0.11 -2.88
N GLN A 58 6.34 -0.42 -3.93
CA GLN A 58 6.27 -1.85 -4.29
C GLN A 58 6.90 -2.74 -3.22
N GLN A 59 8.00 -2.31 -2.61
CA GLN A 59 8.67 -3.04 -1.52
C GLN A 59 7.80 -3.12 -0.28
N ILE A 60 7.11 -2.05 0.10
CA ILE A 60 6.12 -2.10 1.18
C ILE A 60 4.99 -3.07 0.84
N ALA A 61 4.45 -3.00 -0.38
CA ALA A 61 3.40 -3.92 -0.81
C ALA A 61 3.85 -5.38 -0.72
N GLU A 62 5.04 -5.71 -1.23
CA GLU A 62 5.64 -7.05 -1.13
C GLU A 62 5.72 -7.53 0.32
N GLY A 63 6.23 -6.71 1.25
CA GLY A 63 6.33 -7.08 2.66
C GLY A 63 4.98 -7.41 3.29
N ILE A 64 3.94 -6.64 2.98
CA ILE A 64 2.58 -6.87 3.51
C ILE A 64 1.92 -8.10 2.88
N PHE A 65 2.04 -8.31 1.56
CA PHE A 65 1.54 -9.51 0.89
C PHE A 65 2.26 -10.77 1.38
N ALA A 66 3.59 -10.70 1.53
CA ALA A 66 4.38 -11.79 2.09
C ALA A 66 3.96 -12.12 3.52
N ALA A 67 3.64 -11.12 4.35
CA ALA A 67 3.09 -11.35 5.68
C ALA A 67 1.71 -12.04 5.61
N ALA A 68 0.81 -11.57 4.73
CA ALA A 68 -0.51 -12.16 4.54
C ALA A 68 -0.44 -13.65 4.17
N GLU A 69 0.48 -14.04 3.29
CA GLU A 69 0.72 -15.44 2.92
C GLU A 69 1.14 -16.34 4.08
N ARG A 70 1.65 -15.78 5.18
CA ARG A 70 2.09 -16.54 6.37
C ARG A 70 1.03 -16.63 7.46
N PHE A 71 -0.03 -15.83 7.39
CA PHE A 71 -1.13 -15.90 8.34
C PHE A 71 -2.23 -16.84 7.83
N ASP A 72 -2.90 -17.51 8.77
CA ASP A 72 -3.98 -18.44 8.46
C ASP A 72 -5.06 -17.79 7.61
N HIS A 73 -5.49 -18.51 6.57
CA HIS A 73 -6.51 -18.06 5.62
C HIS A 73 -6.23 -16.69 4.98
N TYR A 74 -4.96 -16.28 4.88
CA TYR A 74 -4.55 -14.96 4.37
C TYR A 74 -5.15 -13.80 5.17
N SER A 75 -5.55 -14.05 6.42
CA SER A 75 -6.26 -13.09 7.26
C SER A 75 -5.26 -12.27 8.06
N LEU A 76 -5.04 -11.04 7.62
CA LEU A 76 -4.13 -10.14 8.32
C LEU A 76 -4.65 -9.81 9.73
N PRO A 77 -3.81 -9.95 10.76
CA PRO A 77 -4.09 -9.38 12.07
C PRO A 77 -4.06 -7.85 12.01
N GLU A 78 -4.57 -7.20 13.04
CA GLU A 78 -4.45 -5.76 13.24
C GLU A 78 -2.99 -5.26 13.11
N LEU A 79 -2.06 -6.01 13.70
CA LEU A 79 -0.63 -5.73 13.73
C LEU A 79 0.18 -7.00 14.00
N TRP A 80 1.48 -6.94 13.73
CA TRP A 80 2.45 -7.96 14.13
C TRP A 80 3.72 -7.33 14.71
N ALA A 81 4.54 -8.16 15.34
CA ALA A 81 5.75 -7.71 16.01
C ALA A 81 6.75 -7.12 15.01
N GLY A 82 7.49 -6.10 15.45
CA GLY A 82 8.52 -5.43 14.66
C GLY A 82 9.83 -6.18 14.50
N VAL A 83 9.84 -7.50 14.65
CA VAL A 83 11.05 -8.31 14.45
C VAL A 83 11.46 -8.30 12.98
N ALA A 84 12.77 -8.37 12.72
CA ALA A 84 13.27 -8.42 11.35
C ALA A 84 12.83 -9.72 10.64
N ARG A 85 12.54 -9.62 9.35
CA ARG A 85 12.27 -10.74 8.45
C ARG A 85 13.60 -11.39 8.10
N GLU A 86 13.77 -12.62 8.57
CA GLU A 86 14.88 -13.49 8.19
C GLU A 86 14.40 -14.56 7.18
N PRO A 87 15.31 -15.19 6.42
CA PRO A 87 14.95 -16.29 5.54
C PRO A 87 14.20 -17.41 6.29
N GLY A 88 13.02 -17.78 5.80
CA GLY A 88 12.17 -18.80 6.43
C GLY A 88 11.38 -18.33 7.66
N ALA A 89 11.50 -17.07 8.06
CA ALA A 89 10.77 -16.53 9.21
C ALA A 89 9.27 -16.33 8.91
N TYR A 90 8.48 -16.26 9.98
CA TYR A 90 7.07 -15.91 9.98
C TYR A 90 6.88 -14.58 10.72
N PRO A 91 5.91 -13.74 10.32
CA PRO A 91 5.53 -12.57 11.11
C PRO A 91 4.96 -13.04 12.45
N VAL A 92 5.45 -12.49 13.56
CA VAL A 92 4.98 -12.88 14.90
C VAL A 92 3.73 -12.07 15.23
N PRO A 93 2.53 -12.69 15.35
CA PRO A 93 1.32 -11.95 15.65
C PRO A 93 1.41 -11.30 17.04
N TYR A 94 0.81 -10.12 17.19
CA TYR A 94 0.63 -9.50 18.50
C TYR A 94 -0.43 -10.27 19.32
N LEU A 95 -0.16 -10.51 20.60
CA LEU A 95 -1.10 -11.22 21.48
C LEU A 95 -2.39 -10.44 21.66
N GLY A 96 -3.54 -11.07 21.39
CA GLY A 96 -4.85 -10.42 21.50
C GLY A 96 -5.21 -9.52 20.33
N THR A 97 -4.49 -9.61 19.19
CA THR A 97 -4.90 -8.95 17.96
C THR A 97 -6.25 -9.48 17.45
N ASN A 98 -7.04 -8.60 16.84
CA ASN A 98 -8.19 -9.01 16.04
C ASN A 98 -7.73 -9.69 14.74
N VAL A 99 -8.36 -10.80 14.35
CA VAL A 99 -8.06 -11.53 13.10
C VAL A 99 -9.37 -12.01 12.44
N PRO A 100 -9.69 -11.59 11.20
CA PRO A 100 -9.10 -10.44 10.51
C PRO A 100 -9.54 -9.12 11.17
N GLN A 101 -8.68 -8.10 11.13
CA GLN A 101 -9.06 -6.73 11.51
C GLN A 101 -9.45 -5.93 10.26
N ALA A 102 -10.52 -5.13 10.35
CA ALA A 102 -11.13 -4.50 9.18
C ALA A 102 -10.20 -3.55 8.40
N TRP A 103 -9.42 -2.71 9.09
CA TRP A 103 -8.44 -1.81 8.47
C TRP A 103 -7.22 -2.56 7.91
N ALA A 104 -6.79 -3.62 8.59
CA ALA A 104 -5.74 -4.50 8.12
C ALA A 104 -6.16 -5.19 6.81
N ALA A 105 -7.37 -5.74 6.74
CA ALA A 105 -7.93 -6.28 5.51
C ALA A 105 -8.08 -5.22 4.41
N ALA A 106 -8.57 -4.02 4.75
CA ALA A 106 -8.69 -2.90 3.80
C ALA A 106 -7.34 -2.45 3.21
N SER A 107 -6.24 -2.63 3.95
CA SER A 107 -4.90 -2.26 3.49
C SER A 107 -4.48 -3.00 2.21
N ILE A 108 -4.90 -4.26 2.03
CA ILE A 108 -4.62 -5.04 0.81
C ILE A 108 -5.25 -4.39 -0.41
N PHE A 109 -6.53 -4.03 -0.33
CA PHE A 109 -7.22 -3.32 -1.42
C PHE A 109 -6.59 -1.96 -1.70
N ARG A 110 -6.14 -1.26 -0.65
CA ARG A 110 -5.44 0.01 -0.79
C ARG A 110 -4.10 -0.16 -1.52
N LEU A 111 -3.32 -1.18 -1.17
CA LEU A 111 -2.04 -1.49 -1.83
C LEU A 111 -2.27 -1.85 -3.30
N VAL A 112 -3.27 -2.68 -3.61
CA VAL A 112 -3.65 -2.97 -5.01
C VAL A 112 -3.99 -1.68 -5.76
N ALA A 113 -4.82 -0.81 -5.21
CA ALA A 113 -5.16 0.46 -5.84
C ALA A 113 -3.93 1.38 -6.06
N ILE A 114 -2.95 1.35 -5.14
CA ILE A 114 -1.68 2.07 -5.25
C ILE A 114 -0.81 1.52 -6.39
N LEU A 115 -0.66 0.19 -6.48
CA LEU A 115 0.11 -0.47 -7.53
C LEU A 115 -0.51 -0.24 -8.92
N CYS A 116 -1.83 -0.29 -9.01
CA CYS A 116 -2.58 0.01 -10.24
C CYS A 116 -2.63 1.52 -10.56
N GLY A 117 -2.29 2.39 -9.61
CA GLY A 117 -2.34 3.84 -9.77
C GLY A 117 -3.74 4.38 -10.08
N ILE A 118 -4.77 3.83 -9.43
CA ILE A 118 -6.18 4.18 -9.69
C ILE A 118 -6.53 5.48 -8.96
N HIS A 119 -6.90 6.51 -9.72
CA HIS A 119 -7.29 7.82 -9.19
C HIS A 119 -8.48 8.41 -9.93
N THR A 120 -9.34 9.12 -9.21
CA THR A 120 -10.38 9.99 -9.77
C THR A 120 -10.05 11.44 -9.46
N ALA A 121 -10.42 12.37 -10.35
CA ALA A 121 -10.14 13.79 -10.20
C ALA A 121 -11.43 14.62 -10.11
N GLY A 122 -11.72 15.16 -8.94
CA GLY A 122 -12.80 16.12 -8.73
C GLY A 122 -14.18 15.63 -9.20
N THR A 123 -14.94 16.50 -9.86
CA THR A 123 -16.27 16.21 -10.43
C THR A 123 -16.22 15.67 -11.86
N ALA A 124 -15.03 15.59 -12.47
CA ALA A 124 -14.89 15.08 -13.82
C ALA A 124 -15.15 13.57 -13.84
N LYS A 125 -15.84 13.09 -14.87
CA LYS A 125 -16.08 11.65 -15.08
C LYS A 125 -14.85 10.99 -15.70
N VAL A 126 -13.71 11.09 -15.03
CA VAL A 126 -12.42 10.52 -15.49
C VAL A 126 -11.83 9.64 -14.41
N ILE A 127 -11.40 8.45 -14.80
CA ILE A 127 -10.61 7.53 -13.97
C ILE A 127 -9.22 7.44 -14.60
N TYR A 128 -8.22 7.88 -13.86
CA TYR A 128 -6.81 7.74 -14.21
C TYR A 128 -6.31 6.39 -13.73
N ILE A 129 -5.62 5.67 -14.62
CA ILE A 129 -4.95 4.40 -14.34
C ILE A 129 -3.50 4.58 -14.74
N ASN A 130 -2.57 4.32 -13.82
CA ASN A 130 -1.14 4.48 -14.05
C ASN A 130 -0.42 3.35 -13.30
N PRO A 131 -0.49 2.12 -13.84
CA PRO A 131 0.01 0.97 -13.13
C PRO A 131 1.53 1.01 -13.06
N ASP A 132 2.05 0.42 -12.00
CA ASP A 132 3.47 0.22 -11.78
C ASP A 132 3.59 -1.10 -11.02
N LEU A 133 3.28 -2.18 -11.74
CA LEU A 133 3.19 -3.51 -11.16
C LEU A 133 4.59 -4.12 -10.94
N PRO A 134 4.84 -4.72 -9.77
CA PRO A 134 6.10 -5.36 -9.45
C PRO A 134 6.29 -6.69 -10.19
N ASP A 135 7.53 -7.20 -10.22
CA ASP A 135 7.87 -8.48 -10.87
C ASP A 135 7.06 -9.67 -10.34
N TRP A 136 6.70 -9.66 -9.05
CA TRP A 136 5.92 -10.72 -8.40
C TRP A 136 4.42 -10.64 -8.72
N LEU A 137 3.94 -9.56 -9.33
CA LEU A 137 2.56 -9.39 -9.79
C LEU A 137 2.54 -8.85 -11.23
N PRO A 138 3.02 -9.63 -12.22
CA PRO A 138 3.26 -9.10 -13.57
C PRO A 138 1.97 -8.86 -14.38
N ASP A 139 0.88 -9.54 -14.06
CA ASP A 139 -0.44 -9.42 -14.71
C ASP A 139 -1.54 -9.40 -13.63
N LEU A 140 -2.41 -8.40 -13.69
CA LEU A 140 -3.55 -8.25 -12.80
C LEU A 140 -4.80 -7.87 -13.59
N THR A 141 -5.88 -8.63 -13.42
CA THR A 141 -7.19 -8.28 -13.97
C THR A 141 -8.13 -7.83 -12.87
N LEU A 142 -8.60 -6.58 -12.96
CA LEU A 142 -9.61 -6.01 -12.08
C LEU A 142 -10.97 -6.13 -12.74
N LYS A 143 -11.86 -6.94 -12.17
CA LYS A 143 -13.24 -7.10 -12.63
C LYS A 143 -14.20 -6.34 -11.73
N ASN A 144 -15.28 -5.83 -12.32
CA ASN A 144 -16.36 -5.15 -11.59
C ASN A 144 -15.86 -3.97 -10.72
N LEU A 145 -14.89 -3.18 -11.23
CA LEU A 145 -14.48 -1.94 -10.58
C LEU A 145 -15.58 -0.89 -10.80
N ARG A 146 -16.35 -0.58 -9.75
CA ARG A 146 -17.57 0.23 -9.88
C ARG A 146 -17.30 1.73 -9.82
N ALA A 147 -17.92 2.46 -10.74
CA ALA A 147 -18.01 3.92 -10.72
C ALA A 147 -19.32 4.37 -11.37
N GLY A 148 -19.94 5.43 -10.83
CA GLY A 148 -21.27 5.85 -11.26
C GLY A 148 -22.30 4.72 -11.08
N LYS A 149 -23.00 4.35 -12.16
CA LYS A 149 -24.00 3.26 -12.17
C LYS A 149 -23.50 1.99 -12.87
N GLY A 150 -22.25 1.95 -13.30
CA GLY A 150 -21.68 0.84 -14.07
C GLY A 150 -20.37 0.33 -13.47
N ALA A 151 -19.66 -0.46 -14.26
CA ALA A 151 -18.37 -1.03 -13.88
C ALA A 151 -17.39 -1.04 -15.05
N VAL A 152 -16.11 -1.05 -14.71
CA VAL A 152 -15.01 -1.24 -15.66
C VAL A 152 -14.28 -2.55 -15.34
N GLU A 153 -13.87 -3.25 -16.39
CA GLU A 153 -12.93 -4.36 -16.35
C GLU A 153 -11.61 -3.90 -16.98
N LEU A 154 -10.53 -4.04 -16.23
CA LEU A 154 -9.19 -3.63 -16.62
C LEU A 154 -8.26 -4.83 -16.53
N ARG A 155 -7.41 -5.01 -17.55
CA ARG A 155 -6.26 -5.90 -17.47
C ARG A 155 -5.00 -5.04 -17.48
N LEU A 156 -4.14 -5.24 -16.50
CA LEU A 156 -2.93 -4.46 -16.27
C LEU A 156 -1.73 -5.39 -16.38
N ARG A 157 -0.71 -4.99 -17.12
CA ARG A 157 0.55 -5.74 -17.23
C ARG A 157 1.71 -4.77 -17.12
N ARG A 158 2.55 -4.87 -16.08
CA ARG A 158 3.60 -3.88 -15.82
C ARG A 158 3.02 -2.45 -15.72
N ASP A 159 3.30 -1.62 -16.71
CA ASP A 159 2.83 -0.25 -16.91
C ASP A 159 1.76 -0.16 -18.02
N GLU A 160 1.38 -1.27 -18.67
CA GLU A 160 0.33 -1.32 -19.68
C GLU A 160 -1.08 -1.40 -19.07
N VAL A 161 -2.04 -0.79 -19.77
CA VAL A 161 -3.46 -0.78 -19.43
C VAL A 161 -4.28 -1.24 -20.62
N ASP A 162 -5.05 -2.31 -20.45
CA ASP A 162 -6.06 -2.79 -21.38
C ASP A 162 -7.45 -2.66 -20.76
N VAL A 163 -8.35 -1.94 -21.45
CA VAL A 163 -9.73 -1.71 -21.01
C VAL A 163 -10.61 -2.75 -21.68
N VAL A 164 -10.87 -3.85 -20.97
CA VAL A 164 -11.65 -4.99 -21.48
C VAL A 164 -13.13 -4.63 -21.65
N GLY A 165 -13.66 -3.80 -20.75
CA GLY A 165 -15.03 -3.31 -20.87
C GLY A 165 -15.31 -2.15 -19.93
N ASN A 166 -16.16 -1.20 -20.33
CA ASN A 166 -16.47 -0.02 -19.53
C ASN A 166 -17.94 0.39 -19.71
N THR A 167 -18.72 0.21 -18.64
CA THR A 167 -20.13 0.67 -18.56
C THR A 167 -20.32 1.81 -17.56
N THR A 168 -19.24 2.31 -16.96
CA THR A 168 -19.30 3.33 -15.90
C THR A 168 -19.79 4.69 -16.39
N GLY A 169 -19.60 4.98 -17.68
CA GLY A 169 -19.77 6.32 -18.26
C GLY A 169 -18.64 7.29 -17.87
N PHE A 170 -17.56 6.80 -17.25
CA PHE A 170 -16.32 7.53 -17.02
C PHE A 170 -15.34 7.23 -18.16
N GLU A 171 -14.58 8.26 -18.56
CA GLU A 171 -13.41 8.09 -19.41
C GLU A 171 -12.30 7.40 -18.62
N ILE A 172 -11.63 6.42 -19.23
CA ILE A 172 -10.44 5.79 -18.66
C ILE A 172 -9.22 6.39 -19.34
N VAL A 173 -8.38 7.06 -18.55
CA VAL A 173 -7.14 7.68 -19.03
C VAL A 173 -5.98 6.86 -18.50
N HIS A 174 -5.19 6.29 -19.42
CA HIS A 174 -3.89 5.74 -19.06
C HIS A 174 -2.92 6.91 -18.86
N GLY A 175 -2.60 7.20 -17.60
CA GLY A 175 -1.67 8.26 -17.24
C GLY A 175 -1.83 8.71 -15.80
N ARG A 176 -0.88 9.54 -15.36
CA ARG A 176 -0.92 10.12 -14.02
C ARG A 176 -2.04 11.14 -13.94
N MET A 177 -2.82 11.09 -12.86
CA MET A 177 -3.74 12.16 -12.53
C MET A 177 -3.00 13.51 -12.49
N PRO A 178 -3.47 14.55 -13.23
CA PRO A 178 -2.92 15.89 -13.15
C PRO A 178 -2.97 16.37 -11.70
N ARG A 179 -1.84 16.88 -11.22
CA ARG A 179 -1.75 17.40 -9.85
C ARG A 179 -1.79 18.91 -9.92
N PRO A 180 -2.62 19.58 -9.11
CA PRO A 180 -2.40 20.99 -8.87
C PRO A 180 -0.97 21.17 -8.34
N PRO A 181 -0.26 22.24 -8.73
CA PRO A 181 1.02 22.55 -8.13
C PRO A 181 0.87 22.54 -6.60
N LEU A 182 1.87 21.97 -5.92
CA LEU A 182 1.99 22.17 -4.49
C LEU A 182 2.29 23.65 -4.31
N ASN A 183 1.26 24.47 -4.07
CA ASN A 183 1.50 25.81 -3.57
C ASN A 183 2.31 25.62 -2.28
N GLU A 184 3.43 26.32 -2.16
CA GLU A 184 4.24 26.30 -0.95
C GLU A 184 3.40 26.88 0.19
N THR A 185 2.60 26.03 0.85
CA THR A 185 2.11 26.36 2.17
C THR A 185 3.35 26.43 3.04
N PRO A 186 3.69 27.59 3.64
CA PRO A 186 4.84 27.66 4.51
C PRO A 186 4.63 26.59 5.58
N LEU A 187 5.56 25.64 5.68
CA LEU A 187 5.66 24.81 6.87
C LEU A 187 5.65 25.80 8.03
N ALA A 188 4.68 25.67 8.94
CA ALA A 188 4.62 26.50 10.14
C ALA A 188 6.04 26.49 10.74
N ARG A 189 6.69 27.65 10.71
CA ARG A 189 8.06 27.80 11.19
C ARG A 189 8.05 27.47 12.68
N THR A 190 8.81 26.45 13.04
CA THR A 190 9.42 26.11 14.35
C THR A 190 8.51 26.16 15.58
#